data_AF-A0A7S2ZGJ1-F1
#
_entry.id   AF-A0A7S2ZGJ1-F1
#
_cell.length_a   1.000
_cell.length_b   1.000
_cell.length_c   1.000
_cell.angle_alpha   90.00
_cell.angle_beta   90.00
_cell.angle_gamma   90.00
#
_symmetry.space_group_name_H-M   'P 1'
#
loop_
_entity.id
_entity.type
_entity.pdbx_description
1 polymer ?
#
loop_
_entity_poly.entity_id
_entity_poly.type
_entity_poly.pdbx_seq_one_letter_code
_entity_poly.pdbx_strand_id
1 'polypeptide(L)'
;MKTLSYATTMTRCNPSAGGKPSITPYTRPVIHTVNGQPKESEFEKVRVVSYNVLAQCYCRSSIFHWSDRGDIRWKRRKGKITKEIEEYNADLLLLQELDNFSDYHRGALRKLGYDGYTYVQRNSRKDGVGIFWKSEDFEVVSETPVHFNAIAEQSYGIDYAQKKNNPEYLLRDSVGAITVLRSNKHPSDVGIILATCHLFWNPDNADVKLLQAFHMVERIRQVVREHDYPLILGMGHQQTGASA
;
A
#
# COMPACT_ATOMS: atom_id res chain seq x y z
N MET A 1 6.98 11.30 -15.72
CA MET A 1 6.81 10.53 -14.47
C MET A 1 7.70 11.12 -13.39
N LYS A 2 7.12 11.71 -12.33
CA LYS A 2 7.87 12.15 -11.16
C LYS A 2 7.71 11.07 -10.08
N THR A 3 8.83 10.50 -9.66
CA THR A 3 8.91 9.47 -8.63
C THR A 3 8.45 10.03 -7.29
N LEU A 4 7.41 9.44 -6.69
CA LEU A 4 7.06 9.65 -5.29
C LEU A 4 8.06 8.86 -4.44
N SER A 5 8.84 9.57 -3.61
CA SER A 5 9.85 8.95 -2.74
C SER A 5 9.17 8.17 -1.61
N TYR A 6 9.57 6.91 -1.44
CA TYR A 6 9.26 6.12 -0.25
C TYR A 6 9.84 6.80 0.99
N ALA A 7 9.11 6.77 2.10
CA ALA A 7 9.65 7.20 3.37
C ALA A 7 9.16 6.26 4.48
N THR A 8 10.13 5.73 5.24
CA THR A 8 9.96 4.88 6.43
C THR A 8 10.54 5.62 7.64
N THR A 9 9.93 5.45 8.82
CA THR A 9 10.35 6.13 10.05
C THR A 9 11.52 5.36 10.60
N MET A 10 12.74 5.91 10.48
CA MET A 10 13.91 5.38 11.16
C MET A 10 14.12 6.12 12.47
N THR A 11 14.13 5.37 13.57
CA THR A 11 14.52 5.89 14.89
C THR A 11 16.04 5.85 15.00
N ARG A 12 16.69 7.01 15.16
CA ARG A 12 18.14 7.09 15.38
C ARG A 12 18.40 7.08 16.89
N CYS A 13 19.01 6.01 17.41
CA CYS A 13 19.55 6.01 18.77
C CYS A 13 20.89 6.75 18.78
N ASN A 14 21.02 7.81 19.58
CA ASN A 14 22.30 8.45 19.86
C ASN A 14 22.93 7.77 21.10
N PRO A 15 24.07 7.07 20.99
CA PRO A 15 24.73 6.50 22.15
C PRO A 15 25.50 7.62 22.85
N SER A 16 24.90 8.21 23.88
CA SER A 16 25.63 9.07 24.83
C SER A 16 25.36 8.61 26.25
N ALA A 17 26.42 8.68 27.06
CA ALA A 17 26.64 7.97 28.29
C ALA A 17 25.52 8.10 29.35
N GLY A 18 25.16 6.97 29.97
CA GLY A 18 24.65 6.90 31.36
C GLY A 18 23.21 7.36 31.64
N GLY A 19 22.51 8.02 30.73
CA GLY A 19 21.10 8.42 30.89
C GLY A 19 20.14 7.59 30.05
N LYS A 20 18.90 7.35 30.52
CA LYS A 20 17.83 6.84 29.65
C LYS A 20 17.74 7.76 28.42
N PRO A 21 17.91 7.25 27.18
CA PRO A 21 17.92 8.12 26.00
C PRO A 21 16.58 8.84 25.89
N SER A 22 16.64 10.18 25.83
CA SER A 22 15.50 11.00 25.44
C SER A 22 15.26 10.78 23.95
N ILE A 23 14.21 10.03 23.63
CA ILE A 23 13.79 9.77 22.25
C ILE A 23 12.90 10.95 21.83
N THR A 24 13.48 11.98 21.24
CA THR A 24 12.69 12.99 20.53
C THR A 24 12.19 12.37 19.22
N PRO A 25 10.88 12.37 18.94
CA PRO A 25 10.35 11.91 17.67
C PRO A 25 10.96 12.73 16.52
N TYR A 26 11.56 12.06 15.54
CA TYR A 26 12.07 12.72 14.34
C TYR A 26 10.90 13.00 13.39
N THR A 27 10.62 14.27 13.12
CA THR A 27 9.66 14.68 12.09
C THR A 27 10.36 14.66 10.73
N ARG A 28 9.76 13.98 9.75
CA ARG A 28 10.33 13.93 8.40
C ARG A 28 10.18 15.29 7.69
N PRO A 29 11.24 15.82 7.07
CA PRO A 29 11.14 17.08 6.32
C PRO A 29 10.32 16.87 5.04
N VAL A 30 9.50 17.86 4.69
CA VAL A 30 8.81 17.93 3.40
C VAL A 30 9.77 18.50 2.37
N ILE A 31 10.00 17.76 1.28
CA ILE A 31 10.84 18.21 0.17
C ILE A 31 9.95 18.71 -0.96
N HIS A 32 10.10 19.97 -1.33
CA HIS A 32 9.43 20.56 -2.49
C HIS A 32 10.28 20.28 -3.74
N THR A 33 9.79 19.42 -4.63
CA THR A 33 10.54 18.95 -5.82
C THR A 33 10.39 19.85 -7.06
N VAL A 34 9.54 20.88 -6.98
CA VAL A 34 9.38 21.87 -8.04
C VAL A 34 10.06 23.15 -7.53
N ASN A 35 11.14 23.57 -8.21
CA ASN A 35 11.81 24.83 -7.89
C ASN A 35 10.84 25.99 -8.20
N GLY A 36 10.42 26.71 -7.16
CA GLY A 36 9.45 27.81 -7.24
C GLY A 36 8.16 27.52 -6.47
N GLN A 37 7.38 28.58 -6.22
CA GLN A 37 6.01 28.40 -5.73
C GLN A 37 5.25 27.50 -6.73
N PRO A 38 4.45 26.53 -6.27
CA PRO A 38 3.54 25.81 -7.17
C PRO A 38 2.79 26.86 -7.97
N LYS A 39 2.84 26.80 -9.32
CA LYS A 39 1.97 27.64 -10.14
C LYS A 39 0.55 27.48 -9.60
N GLU A 40 -0.17 28.58 -9.40
CA GLU A 40 -1.60 28.50 -9.15
C GLU A 40 -2.20 27.57 -10.19
N SER A 41 -2.85 26.53 -9.69
CA SER A 41 -3.44 25.49 -10.48
C SER A 41 -4.92 25.58 -10.25
N GLU A 42 -5.70 25.55 -11.33
CA GLU A 42 -7.14 25.39 -11.28
C GLU A 42 -7.54 24.01 -10.71
N PHE A 43 -6.57 23.08 -10.60
CA PHE A 43 -6.80 21.73 -10.09
C PHE A 43 -6.53 21.62 -8.59
N GLU A 44 -7.39 20.86 -7.92
CA GLU A 44 -7.27 20.58 -6.49
C GLU A 44 -5.98 19.79 -6.18
N LYS A 45 -5.29 20.19 -5.11
CA LYS A 45 -4.13 19.45 -4.61
C LYS A 45 -4.63 18.26 -3.81
N VAL A 46 -4.14 17.07 -4.17
CA VAL A 46 -4.49 15.84 -3.47
C VAL A 46 -3.23 15.24 -2.85
N ARG A 47 -3.31 14.90 -1.55
CA ARG A 47 -2.24 14.19 -0.84
C ARG A 47 -2.49 12.70 -0.89
N VAL A 48 -1.55 11.97 -1.50
CA VAL A 48 -1.60 10.51 -1.58
C VAL A 48 -0.46 9.89 -0.76
N VAL A 49 -0.78 8.89 0.05
CA VAL A 49 0.19 8.12 0.82
C VAL A 49 0.11 6.66 0.41
N SER A 50 1.25 6.03 0.14
CA SER A 50 1.37 4.58 0.03
C SER A 50 2.23 4.05 1.17
N TYR A 51 1.71 3.11 1.94
CA TYR A 51 2.39 2.62 3.14
C TYR A 51 2.16 1.12 3.39
N ASN A 52 3.26 0.37 3.43
CA ASN A 52 3.24 -1.01 3.89
C ASN A 52 3.30 -1.04 5.43
N VAL A 53 2.23 -1.52 6.07
CA VAL A 53 2.07 -1.48 7.54
C VAL A 53 2.65 -2.70 8.25
N LEU A 54 3.27 -3.63 7.52
CA LEU A 54 3.89 -4.86 7.99
C LEU A 54 2.92 -5.73 8.81
N ALA A 55 2.34 -6.76 8.18
CA ALA A 55 1.39 -7.63 8.86
C ALA A 55 2.05 -8.35 10.05
N GLN A 56 1.27 -8.64 11.10
CA GLN A 56 1.81 -9.27 12.30
C GLN A 56 2.42 -10.65 12.03
N CYS A 57 1.89 -11.39 11.05
CA CYS A 57 2.42 -12.71 10.68
C CYS A 57 3.87 -12.67 10.15
N TYR A 58 4.36 -11.49 9.75
CA TYR A 58 5.72 -11.27 9.26
C TYR A 58 6.70 -10.78 10.32
N CYS A 59 6.20 -10.32 11.48
CA CYS A 59 7.00 -9.84 12.59
C CYS A 59 7.63 -10.99 13.39
N ARG A 60 8.51 -11.77 12.75
CA ARG A 60 9.23 -12.90 13.37
C ARG A 60 10.50 -12.41 14.04
N SER A 61 10.76 -12.87 15.26
CA SER A 61 11.97 -12.48 16.00
C SER A 61 13.28 -12.92 15.33
N SER A 62 13.25 -13.92 14.43
CA SER A 62 14.42 -14.27 13.61
C SER A 62 14.78 -13.17 12.59
N ILE A 63 13.77 -12.50 12.03
CA ILE A 63 13.93 -11.42 11.04
C ILE A 63 14.24 -10.11 11.76
N PHE A 64 13.53 -9.82 12.85
CA PHE A 64 13.65 -8.58 13.63
C PHE A 64 14.41 -8.81 14.95
N HIS A 65 15.56 -9.48 14.90
CA HIS A 65 16.30 -9.87 16.11
C HIS A 65 16.94 -8.68 16.84
N TRP A 66 17.11 -7.54 16.15
CA TRP A 66 17.58 -6.28 16.73
C TRP A 66 16.50 -5.49 17.48
N SER A 67 15.23 -5.87 17.32
CA SER A 67 14.09 -5.17 17.89
C SER A 67 13.64 -5.81 19.21
N ASP A 68 13.19 -5.00 20.17
CA ASP A 68 12.56 -5.53 21.38
C ASP A 68 11.36 -6.40 21.01
N ARG A 69 11.26 -7.59 21.63
CA ARG A 69 10.19 -8.55 21.33
C ARG A 69 8.80 -8.00 21.62
N GLY A 70 8.67 -7.07 22.56
CA GLY A 70 7.41 -6.40 22.84
C GLY A 70 7.04 -5.40 21.75
N ASP A 71 8.02 -4.71 21.16
CA ASP A 71 7.80 -3.65 20.18
C ASP A 71 7.37 -4.18 18.81
N ILE A 72 7.73 -5.40 18.45
CA ILE A 72 7.27 -6.06 17.21
C ILE A 72 5.86 -6.67 17.35
N ARG A 73 5.24 -6.64 18.54
CA ARG A 73 3.89 -7.17 18.76
C ARG A 73 2.83 -6.18 18.31
N TRP A 74 1.79 -6.71 17.67
CA TRP A 74 0.62 -5.96 17.18
C TRP A 74 0.05 -5.00 18.21
N LYS A 75 -0.09 -5.47 19.47
CA LYS A 75 -0.61 -4.68 20.58
C LYS A 75 0.15 -3.36 20.78
N ARG A 76 1.47 -3.32 20.56
CA ARG A 76 2.31 -2.12 20.66
C ARG A 76 2.42 -1.35 19.34
N ARG A 77 2.38 -2.04 18.19
CA ARG A 77 2.52 -1.40 16.86
C ARG A 77 1.28 -0.65 16.41
N LYS A 78 0.08 -1.21 16.64
CA LYS A 78 -1.16 -0.71 16.03
C LYS A 78 -1.43 0.78 16.27
N GLY A 79 -1.24 1.25 17.50
CA GLY A 79 -1.45 2.66 17.84
C GLY A 79 -0.41 3.59 17.22
N LYS A 80 0.83 3.11 17.06
CA LYS A 80 1.90 3.87 16.37
C LYS A 80 1.61 3.98 14.87
N ILE A 81 1.16 2.89 14.25
CA ILE A 81 0.77 2.87 12.83
C ILE A 81 -0.39 3.84 12.59
N THR A 82 -1.45 3.80 13.41
CA THR A 82 -2.59 4.72 13.28
C THR A 82 -2.15 6.18 13.45
N LYS A 83 -1.29 6.47 14.45
CA LYS A 83 -0.77 7.81 14.67
C LYS A 83 0.08 8.31 13.49
N GLU A 84 0.90 7.44 12.90
CA GLU A 84 1.69 7.79 11.72
C GLU A 84 0.79 8.09 10.51
N ILE A 85 -0.28 7.30 10.31
CA ILE A 85 -1.29 7.56 9.26
C ILE A 85 -1.98 8.91 9.49
N GLU A 86 -2.37 9.21 10.72
CA GLU A 86 -2.97 10.49 11.12
C GLU A 86 -2.03 11.67 10.83
N GLU A 87 -0.75 11.55 11.18
CA GLU A 87 0.26 12.60 10.98
C GLU A 87 0.49 12.90 9.49
N TYR A 88 0.36 11.91 8.60
CA TYR A 88 0.42 12.17 7.16
C TYR A 88 -0.78 12.99 6.66
N ASN A 89 -1.94 12.86 7.30
CA ASN A 89 -3.19 13.55 6.94
C ASN A 89 -3.43 13.49 5.42
N ALA A 90 -3.43 12.27 4.86
CA ALA A 90 -3.62 12.04 3.44
C ALA A 90 -5.09 12.23 3.03
N ASP A 91 -5.32 12.60 1.79
CA ASP A 91 -6.68 12.57 1.22
C ASP A 91 -6.99 11.17 0.69
N LEU A 92 -5.97 10.52 0.12
CA LEU A 92 -6.04 9.16 -0.43
C LEU A 92 -4.92 8.31 0.19
N LEU A 93 -5.27 7.15 0.74
CA LEU A 93 -4.35 6.28 1.47
C LEU A 93 -4.34 4.87 0.88
N LEU A 94 -3.16 4.39 0.49
CA LEU A 94 -2.90 3.07 -0.08
C LEU A 94 -2.11 2.25 0.92
N LEU A 95 -2.67 1.17 1.45
CA LEU A 95 -2.02 0.33 2.46
C LEU A 95 -1.70 -1.07 1.91
N GLN A 96 -0.52 -1.59 2.23
CA GLN A 96 -0.12 -2.98 1.93
C GLN A 96 0.22 -3.75 3.22
N GLU A 97 0.17 -5.08 3.16
CA GLU A 97 0.30 -5.98 4.31
C GLU A 97 -0.68 -5.65 5.45
N LEU A 98 -1.89 -5.26 5.06
CA LEU A 98 -2.93 -4.84 5.98
C LEU A 98 -3.67 -6.06 6.54
N ASP A 99 -3.24 -6.57 7.71
CA ASP A 99 -4.02 -7.52 8.51
C ASP A 99 -4.92 -6.79 9.51
N ASN A 100 -5.74 -7.52 10.28
CA ASN A 100 -6.63 -6.96 11.31
C ASN A 100 -7.56 -5.85 10.79
N PHE A 101 -7.94 -5.91 9.50
CA PHE A 101 -8.73 -4.85 8.88
C PHE A 101 -10.09 -4.68 9.56
N SER A 102 -10.89 -5.74 9.60
CA SER A 102 -12.21 -5.74 10.23
C SER A 102 -12.15 -5.47 11.73
N ASP A 103 -11.15 -6.02 12.42
CA ASP A 103 -11.05 -5.99 13.88
C ASP A 103 -10.52 -4.65 14.43
N TYR A 104 -9.74 -3.90 13.64
CA TYR A 104 -9.09 -2.68 14.10
C TYR A 104 -9.04 -1.57 13.06
N HIS A 105 -8.38 -1.80 11.91
CA HIS A 105 -8.07 -0.70 10.98
C HIS A 105 -9.32 -0.02 10.43
N ARG A 106 -10.39 -0.76 10.13
CA ARG A 106 -11.64 -0.18 9.63
C ARG A 106 -12.19 0.88 10.58
N GLY A 107 -12.28 0.54 11.87
CA GLY A 107 -12.78 1.47 12.88
C GLY A 107 -11.80 2.62 13.18
N ALA A 108 -10.50 2.34 13.16
CA ALA A 108 -9.47 3.35 13.39
C ALA A 108 -9.40 4.38 12.25
N LEU A 109 -9.39 3.92 10.99
CA LEU A 109 -9.32 4.75 9.80
C LEU A 109 -10.61 5.58 9.62
N ARG A 110 -11.77 5.00 9.90
CA ARG A 110 -13.05 5.75 9.91
C ARG A 110 -13.03 6.93 10.88
N LYS A 111 -12.40 6.80 12.05
CA LYS A 111 -12.26 7.91 13.01
C LYS A 111 -11.34 9.03 12.50
N LEU A 112 -10.45 8.71 11.56
CA LEU A 112 -9.60 9.69 10.87
C LEU A 112 -10.27 10.28 9.62
N GLY A 113 -11.55 9.94 9.37
CA GLY A 113 -12.32 10.42 8.22
C GLY A 113 -12.27 9.50 6.99
N TYR A 114 -11.51 8.41 7.01
CA TYR A 114 -11.48 7.43 5.91
C TYR A 114 -12.60 6.41 6.07
N ASP A 115 -13.82 6.77 5.67
CA ASP A 115 -14.99 5.93 5.71
C ASP A 115 -15.21 5.13 4.40
N GLY A 116 -14.72 5.65 3.27
CA GLY A 116 -14.67 4.96 1.99
C GLY A 116 -13.43 4.07 1.86
N TYR A 117 -13.62 2.84 1.39
CA TYR A 117 -12.52 1.92 1.17
C TYR A 117 -12.80 0.82 0.14
N THR A 118 -11.75 0.38 -0.54
CA THR A 118 -11.68 -0.90 -1.26
C THR A 118 -10.63 -1.76 -0.56
N TYR A 119 -11.00 -2.93 -0.06
CA TYR A 119 -10.07 -3.84 0.62
C TYR A 119 -10.10 -5.22 -0.04
N VAL A 120 -8.91 -5.70 -0.43
CA VAL A 120 -8.73 -7.00 -1.07
C VAL A 120 -7.82 -7.85 -0.21
N GLN A 121 -8.40 -8.85 0.44
CA GLN A 121 -7.66 -9.82 1.25
C GLN A 121 -7.11 -10.94 0.39
N ARG A 122 -5.95 -11.47 0.78
CA ARG A 122 -5.41 -12.71 0.23
C ARG A 122 -6.26 -13.91 0.67
N ASN A 123 -6.32 -14.95 -0.17
CA ASN A 123 -7.05 -16.19 0.13
C ASN A 123 -6.32 -17.06 1.16
N SER A 124 -4.99 -17.06 1.11
CA SER A 124 -4.09 -17.89 1.89
C SER A 124 -3.68 -17.26 3.23
N ARG A 125 -3.91 -15.96 3.42
CA ARG A 125 -3.46 -15.18 4.59
C ARG A 125 -4.47 -14.10 4.96
N LYS A 126 -4.35 -13.60 6.19
CA LYS A 126 -5.29 -12.61 6.75
C LYS A 126 -5.01 -11.17 6.38
N ASP A 127 -3.88 -10.89 5.73
CA ASP A 127 -3.53 -9.57 5.24
C ASP A 127 -3.86 -9.41 3.76
N GLY A 128 -3.97 -8.14 3.36
CA GLY A 128 -4.29 -7.75 2.01
C GLY A 128 -3.73 -6.37 1.66
N VAL A 129 -4.37 -5.76 0.66
CA VAL A 129 -4.14 -4.37 0.29
C VAL A 129 -5.43 -3.59 0.42
N GLY A 130 -5.33 -2.30 0.71
CA GLY A 130 -6.48 -1.41 0.82
C GLY A 130 -6.24 -0.05 0.19
N ILE A 131 -7.29 0.51 -0.38
CA ILE A 131 -7.39 1.89 -0.85
C ILE A 131 -8.45 2.57 0.01
N PHE A 132 -8.12 3.74 0.56
CA PHE A 132 -8.96 4.47 1.51
C PHE A 132 -9.08 5.94 1.10
N TRP A 133 -10.28 6.50 1.25
CA TRP A 133 -10.58 7.89 0.93
C TRP A 133 -11.61 8.46 1.92
N LYS A 134 -11.71 9.78 1.96
CA LYS A 134 -12.76 10.50 2.70
C LYS A 134 -13.98 10.61 1.79
N SER A 135 -15.12 10.03 2.16
CA SER A 135 -16.32 10.04 1.29
C SER A 135 -16.94 11.43 1.12
N GLU A 136 -16.64 12.36 2.01
CA GLU A 136 -17.00 13.78 1.84
C GLU A 136 -16.31 14.40 0.61
N ASP A 137 -15.09 13.96 0.32
CA ASP A 137 -14.25 14.52 -0.74
C ASP A 137 -14.38 13.75 -2.06
N PHE A 138 -14.65 12.44 -1.98
CA PHE A 138 -14.67 11.56 -3.14
C PHE A 138 -15.85 10.59 -3.14
N GLU A 139 -16.42 10.39 -4.31
CA GLU A 139 -17.39 9.34 -4.60
C GLU A 139 -16.72 8.18 -5.34
N VAL A 140 -17.10 6.95 -4.99
CA VAL A 140 -16.62 5.75 -5.70
C VAL A 140 -17.40 5.54 -7.00
N VAL A 141 -16.67 5.43 -8.10
CA VAL A 141 -17.24 5.16 -9.43
C VAL A 141 -17.17 3.66 -9.72
N SER A 142 -16.02 3.04 -9.47
CA SER A 142 -15.85 1.59 -9.66
C SER A 142 -14.72 1.03 -8.79
N GLU A 143 -14.85 -0.26 -8.47
CA GLU A 143 -13.88 -1.01 -7.67
C GLU A 143 -13.54 -2.31 -8.40
N THR A 144 -12.25 -2.59 -8.55
CA THR A 144 -11.76 -3.77 -9.25
C THR A 144 -10.76 -4.51 -8.38
N PRO A 145 -11.16 -5.63 -7.74
CA PRO A 145 -10.23 -6.50 -7.04
C PRO A 145 -9.35 -7.26 -8.03
N VAL A 146 -8.08 -7.44 -7.69
CA VAL A 146 -7.10 -8.15 -8.51
C VAL A 146 -6.54 -9.34 -7.74
N HIS A 147 -6.94 -10.55 -8.13
CA HIS A 147 -6.36 -11.79 -7.65
C HIS A 147 -5.48 -12.39 -8.75
N PHE A 148 -4.16 -12.27 -8.61
CA PHE A 148 -3.23 -12.62 -9.71
C PHE A 148 -3.32 -14.10 -10.12
N ASN A 149 -3.50 -15.01 -9.16
CA ASN A 149 -3.66 -16.43 -9.46
C ASN A 149 -4.90 -16.68 -10.32
N ALA A 150 -6.04 -16.08 -9.98
CA ALA A 150 -7.28 -16.24 -10.75
C ALA A 150 -7.14 -15.70 -12.18
N ILE A 151 -6.45 -14.57 -12.35
CA ILE A 151 -6.16 -14.01 -13.69
C ILE A 151 -5.29 -14.98 -14.51
N ALA A 152 -4.29 -15.57 -13.87
CA ALA A 152 -3.37 -16.47 -14.56
C ALA A 152 -4.00 -17.85 -14.85
N GLU A 153 -4.89 -18.35 -13.98
CA GLU A 153 -5.75 -19.51 -14.25
C GLU A 153 -6.59 -19.29 -15.50
N GLN A 154 -7.28 -18.15 -15.56
CA GLN A 154 -8.14 -17.78 -16.67
C GLN A 154 -7.36 -17.56 -17.97
N SER A 155 -6.20 -16.91 -17.90
CA SER A 155 -5.44 -16.49 -19.10
C SER A 155 -4.63 -17.63 -19.72
N TYR A 156 -4.18 -18.59 -18.90
CA TYR A 156 -3.22 -19.61 -19.35
C TYR A 156 -3.71 -21.05 -19.11
N GLY A 157 -4.89 -21.26 -18.52
CA GLY A 157 -5.41 -22.59 -18.19
C GLY A 157 -4.53 -23.36 -17.20
N ILE A 158 -3.67 -22.65 -16.46
CA ILE A 158 -2.80 -23.24 -15.45
C ILE A 158 -3.63 -23.43 -14.20
N ASP A 159 -3.86 -24.66 -13.75
CA ASP A 159 -4.51 -24.92 -12.45
C ASP A 159 -3.48 -24.71 -11.32
N TYR A 160 -3.58 -23.57 -10.62
CA TYR A 160 -2.67 -23.23 -9.51
C TYR A 160 -3.01 -24.03 -8.25
N ALA A 161 -4.25 -24.53 -8.12
CA ALA A 161 -4.69 -25.35 -7.00
C ALA A 161 -4.17 -26.81 -7.07
N GLN A 162 -3.93 -27.34 -8.27
CA GLN A 162 -3.56 -28.76 -8.48
C GLN A 162 -2.05 -29.05 -8.55
N LYS A 163 -1.16 -28.06 -8.66
CA LYS A 163 0.29 -28.29 -8.60
C LYS A 163 0.83 -28.41 -7.16
N LYS A 164 0.22 -29.28 -6.35
CA LYS A 164 0.70 -29.69 -5.01
C LYS A 164 2.15 -30.17 -4.99
N ASN A 165 2.69 -30.59 -6.13
CA ASN A 165 4.04 -31.12 -6.29
C ASN A 165 5.08 -30.12 -6.79
N ASN A 166 4.72 -28.85 -7.00
CA ASN A 166 5.70 -27.79 -7.32
C ASN A 166 5.52 -26.61 -6.34
N PRO A 167 6.03 -26.75 -5.09
CA PRO A 167 5.75 -25.82 -4.00
C PRO A 167 6.28 -24.40 -4.22
N GLU A 168 7.12 -24.16 -5.23
CA GLU A 168 7.84 -22.90 -5.42
C GLU A 168 7.22 -21.94 -6.45
N TYR A 169 6.45 -22.41 -7.44
CA TYR A 169 6.08 -21.55 -8.57
C TYR A 169 4.67 -20.96 -8.54
N LEU A 170 3.70 -21.53 -7.81
CA LEU A 170 2.27 -21.25 -8.09
C LEU A 170 1.37 -21.00 -6.86
N LEU A 171 1.93 -20.87 -5.65
CA LEU A 171 1.18 -20.50 -4.44
C LEU A 171 1.45 -19.05 -4.01
N ARG A 172 1.54 -18.14 -4.98
CA ARG A 172 1.87 -16.72 -4.74
C ARG A 172 0.61 -15.89 -4.84
N ASP A 173 -0.28 -16.10 -3.87
CA ASP A 173 -1.59 -15.47 -3.70
C ASP A 173 -1.48 -13.97 -3.37
N SER A 174 -0.76 -13.25 -4.22
CA SER A 174 -0.61 -11.81 -4.19
C SER A 174 -1.90 -11.18 -4.70
N VAL A 175 -2.19 -9.98 -4.23
CA VAL A 175 -3.42 -9.27 -4.56
C VAL A 175 -3.13 -7.82 -4.91
N GLY A 176 -4.06 -7.22 -5.64
CA GLY A 176 -4.13 -5.80 -5.93
C GLY A 176 -5.56 -5.29 -5.81
N ALA A 177 -5.69 -3.98 -5.78
CA ALA A 177 -6.96 -3.26 -5.82
C ALA A 177 -6.82 -2.08 -6.79
N ILE A 178 -7.87 -1.81 -7.55
CA ILE A 178 -8.00 -0.59 -8.35
C ILE A 178 -9.33 0.05 -7.98
N THR A 179 -9.32 1.34 -7.69
CA THR A 179 -10.51 2.13 -7.34
C THR A 179 -10.54 3.38 -8.19
N VAL A 180 -11.69 3.65 -8.80
CA VAL A 180 -11.94 4.88 -9.54
C VAL A 180 -12.77 5.79 -8.64
N LEU A 181 -12.25 6.99 -8.40
CA LEU A 181 -12.87 7.99 -7.55
C LEU A 181 -13.18 9.24 -8.35
N ARG A 182 -14.35 9.84 -8.12
CA ARG A 182 -14.72 11.16 -8.62
C ARG A 182 -14.65 12.17 -7.48
N SER A 183 -14.14 13.37 -7.72
CA SER A 183 -14.11 14.45 -6.73
C SER A 183 -15.51 15.03 -6.54
N ASN A 184 -15.93 15.18 -5.28
CA ASN A 184 -17.19 15.84 -4.92
C ASN A 184 -17.07 17.37 -4.86
N LYS A 185 -15.83 17.89 -4.85
CA LYS A 185 -15.54 19.32 -4.66
C LYS A 185 -15.54 20.11 -5.95
N HIS A 186 -15.47 19.43 -7.09
CA HIS A 186 -15.36 20.07 -8.39
C HIS A 186 -16.67 19.92 -9.18
N PRO A 187 -17.20 21.00 -9.80
CA PRO A 187 -18.47 20.94 -10.53
C PRO A 187 -18.36 20.20 -11.88
N SER A 188 -17.15 20.10 -12.44
CA SER A 188 -16.86 19.29 -13.62
C SER A 188 -16.48 17.87 -13.25
N ASP A 189 -16.65 16.95 -14.19
CA ASP A 189 -16.30 15.53 -14.03
C ASP A 189 -14.78 15.32 -13.92
N VAL A 190 -14.26 15.43 -12.70
CA VAL A 190 -12.85 15.27 -12.37
C VAL A 190 -12.73 14.10 -11.41
N GLY A 191 -11.82 13.18 -11.71
CA GLY A 191 -11.59 12.01 -10.88
C GLY A 191 -10.13 11.54 -10.90
N ILE A 192 -9.91 10.40 -10.26
CA ILE A 192 -8.60 9.76 -10.13
C ILE A 192 -8.76 8.25 -10.06
N ILE A 193 -7.87 7.54 -10.73
CA ILE A 193 -7.74 6.09 -10.62
C ILE A 193 -6.62 5.80 -9.63
N LEU A 194 -6.92 5.07 -8.58
CA LEU A 194 -5.95 4.58 -7.62
C LEU A 194 -5.74 3.09 -7.83
N ALA A 195 -4.48 2.69 -7.84
CA ALA A 195 -4.11 1.29 -7.91
C ALA A 195 -3.10 0.98 -6.80
N THR A 196 -3.26 -0.17 -6.17
CA THR A 196 -2.28 -0.70 -5.20
C THR A 196 -2.12 -2.20 -5.37
N CYS A 197 -0.91 -2.69 -5.21
CA CYS A 197 -0.66 -4.13 -5.18
C CYS A 197 0.53 -4.45 -4.27
N HIS A 198 0.58 -5.70 -3.82
CA HIS A 198 1.72 -6.25 -3.12
C HIS A 198 2.22 -7.47 -3.89
N LEU A 199 3.25 -7.25 -4.71
CA LEU A 199 3.85 -8.29 -5.55
C LEU A 199 4.56 -9.35 -4.69
N PHE A 200 4.88 -10.47 -5.31
CA PHE A 200 5.54 -11.56 -4.62
C PHE A 200 6.92 -11.16 -4.07
N TRP A 201 7.21 -11.60 -2.84
CA TRP A 201 8.34 -11.11 -2.05
C TRP A 201 9.69 -11.75 -2.42
N ASN A 202 9.73 -13.00 -2.92
CA ASN A 202 11.00 -13.71 -3.07
C ASN A 202 11.87 -13.03 -4.14
N PRO A 203 13.09 -12.55 -3.82
CA PRO A 203 14.01 -11.98 -4.80
C PRO A 203 14.22 -12.89 -6.01
N ASP A 204 14.37 -14.20 -5.81
CA ASP A 204 14.74 -15.19 -6.84
C ASP A 204 13.62 -15.46 -7.87
N ASN A 205 12.40 -15.03 -7.59
CA ASN A 205 11.24 -15.22 -8.49
C ASN A 205 10.90 -13.93 -9.24
N ALA A 206 11.87 -13.40 -9.98
CA ALA A 206 11.70 -12.20 -10.80
C ALA A 206 10.66 -12.39 -11.91
N ASP A 207 10.57 -13.59 -12.47
CA ASP A 207 9.57 -14.03 -13.46
C ASP A 207 8.14 -13.91 -12.94
N VAL A 208 7.88 -14.37 -11.71
CA VAL A 208 6.57 -14.27 -11.05
C VAL A 208 6.19 -12.80 -10.83
N LYS A 209 7.14 -12.00 -10.34
CA LYS A 209 6.93 -10.55 -10.13
C LYS A 209 6.61 -9.83 -11.45
N LEU A 210 7.31 -10.17 -12.52
CA LEU A 210 7.10 -9.59 -13.84
C LEU A 210 5.70 -9.96 -14.37
N LEU A 211 5.29 -11.22 -14.25
CA LEU A 211 3.97 -11.67 -14.68
C LEU A 211 2.84 -10.99 -13.88
N GLN A 212 3.00 -10.87 -12.56
CA GLN A 212 2.04 -10.15 -11.71
C GLN A 212 1.96 -8.67 -12.07
N ALA A 213 3.11 -8.01 -12.30
CA ALA A 213 3.15 -6.63 -12.74
C ALA A 213 2.45 -6.45 -14.10
N PHE A 214 2.70 -7.36 -15.04
CA PHE A 214 2.01 -7.38 -16.34
C PHE A 214 0.49 -7.48 -16.18
N HIS A 215 0.00 -8.42 -15.37
CA HIS A 215 -1.43 -8.57 -15.10
C HIS A 215 -2.04 -7.34 -14.43
N MET A 216 -1.31 -6.70 -13.50
CA MET A 216 -1.76 -5.46 -12.87
C MET A 216 -1.90 -4.34 -13.90
N VAL A 217 -0.90 -4.17 -14.78
CA VAL A 217 -0.90 -3.15 -15.83
C VAL A 217 -2.02 -3.41 -16.85
N GLU A 218 -2.26 -4.65 -17.27
CA GLU A 218 -3.37 -4.94 -18.18
C GLU A 218 -4.73 -4.64 -17.55
N ARG A 219 -4.92 -4.94 -16.26
CA ARG A 219 -6.16 -4.58 -15.56
C ARG A 219 -6.33 -3.06 -15.43
N ILE A 220 -5.27 -2.35 -15.05
CA ILE A 220 -5.24 -0.89 -15.03
C ILE A 220 -5.59 -0.34 -16.42
N ARG A 221 -5.04 -0.92 -17.50
CA ARG A 221 -5.30 -0.47 -18.87
C ARG A 221 -6.75 -0.62 -19.29
N GLN A 222 -7.46 -1.65 -18.79
CA GLN A 222 -8.89 -1.79 -19.00
C GLN A 222 -9.65 -0.64 -18.33
N VAL A 223 -9.37 -0.38 -17.05
CA VAL A 223 -10.02 0.69 -16.27
C VAL A 223 -9.74 2.08 -16.87
N VAL A 224 -8.51 2.36 -17.28
CA VAL A 224 -8.11 3.65 -17.91
C VAL A 224 -8.79 3.86 -19.27
N ARG A 225 -9.20 2.80 -19.98
CA ARG A 225 -9.98 2.95 -21.22
C ARG A 225 -11.45 3.27 -20.96
N GLU A 226 -11.98 2.81 -19.83
CA GLU A 226 -13.36 3.05 -19.41
C GLU A 226 -13.51 4.42 -18.71
N HIS A 227 -12.42 4.92 -18.12
CA HIS A 227 -12.39 6.16 -17.35
C HIS A 227 -11.19 7.04 -17.75
N ASP A 228 -11.46 8.24 -18.26
CA ASP A 228 -10.43 9.22 -18.65
C ASP A 228 -9.95 10.07 -17.44
N TYR A 229 -9.43 9.39 -16.43
CA TYR A 229 -8.89 10.03 -15.22
C TYR A 229 -7.40 9.71 -15.02
N PRO A 230 -6.63 10.60 -14.37
CA PRO A 230 -5.23 10.34 -14.02
C PRO A 230 -5.09 9.12 -13.10
N LEU A 231 -4.02 8.34 -13.30
CA LEU A 231 -3.70 7.16 -12.51
C LEU A 231 -2.58 7.43 -11.49
N ILE A 232 -2.78 6.97 -10.25
CA ILE A 232 -1.71 6.81 -9.25
C ILE A 232 -1.61 5.33 -8.86
N LEU A 233 -0.39 4.79 -8.98
CA LEU A 233 -0.07 3.41 -8.59
C LEU A 233 0.89 3.41 -7.39
N GLY A 234 0.43 2.93 -6.24
CA GLY A 234 1.24 2.70 -5.04
C GLY A 234 1.58 1.22 -4.89
N MET A 235 2.85 0.83 -4.93
CA MET A 235 3.25 -0.57 -4.81
C MET A 235 4.14 -0.78 -3.58
N GLY A 236 3.98 -1.93 -2.92
CA GLY A 236 5.01 -2.46 -2.03
C GLY A 236 6.03 -3.24 -2.85
N HIS A 237 7.18 -2.64 -3.18
CA HIS A 237 8.23 -3.34 -3.93
C HIS A 237 9.28 -3.93 -2.98
N GLN A 238 9.40 -5.26 -2.95
CA GLN A 238 10.39 -5.98 -2.13
C GLN A 238 11.61 -6.43 -2.95
N GLN A 239 12.19 -5.55 -3.76
CA GLN A 239 13.44 -5.84 -4.44
C GLN A 239 14.59 -5.17 -3.68
N THR A 240 15.39 -5.99 -2.99
CA THR A 240 16.75 -5.57 -2.63
C THR A 240 17.51 -5.33 -3.92
N GLY A 241 18.27 -4.23 -3.99
CA GLY A 241 19.09 -3.92 -5.16
C GLY A 241 19.92 -5.14 -5.58
N ALA A 242 20.01 -5.37 -6.89
CA ALA A 242 20.89 -6.39 -7.43
C ALA A 242 22.28 -6.15 -6.85
N SER A 243 22.78 -7.11 -6.07
CA SER A 243 24.20 -7.17 -5.74
C SER A 243 24.94 -7.33 -7.06
N ALA A 244 25.53 -6.22 -7.52
CA ALA A 244 26.54 -6.21 -8.58
C ALA A 244 27.84 -6.82 -8.06
#